data_AF-A0A954D3E4-F1
#
_entry.id   AF-A0A954D3E4-F1
#
_cell.length_a   1.000
_cell.length_b   1.000
_cell.length_c   1.000
_cell.angle_alpha   90.00
_cell.angle_beta   90.00
_cell.angle_gamma   90.00
#
_symmetry.space_group_name_H-M   'P 1'
#
loop_
_entity.id
_entity.type
_entity.pdbx_description
1 polymer ?
#
loop_
_entity_poly.entity_id
_entity_poly.type
_entity_poly.pdbx_seq_one_letter_code
_entity_poly.pdbx_strand_id
1 'polypeptide(L)'
;HIPFGHNLEDQTGLLERHDTPARFAAALSRGELGKVLDELGIRDAVLAVLTGHGDAAPFLQQVLSDTIDADLLDYLRRDAYYTGLELRYDDRVAGYFRVDRGSGQMYVDCEKDGMLREDIVSELIRLLETRYHFSERVYYHHAKVAAGALVARMVELALRHGALRPEDLHGSTDQSLLDALGRADLGAEHTERMRRFTARFARRQLPKRVLVLPEYSNRGVQETLLRTYFTPGAPQARFEWESAMEQRIRAETGRDIDIVMYCPARSMQLKEARTLVRMPGRRTAPMSELAAEIPRLADLQHSYLRLWKLYVFASEDDRVLRRRLQEMCLEALPEGCVNGLRLS
;
A
#
# COMPACT_ATOMS: atom_id res chain seq x y z
N HIS A 1 3.66 7.65 11.39
CA HIS A 1 3.15 6.33 10.99
C HIS A 1 2.93 5.45 12.21
N ILE A 2 2.00 4.50 12.12
CA ILE A 2 1.90 3.40 13.09
C ILE A 2 2.87 2.26 12.72
N PRO A 3 3.08 1.27 13.61
CA PRO A 3 3.82 0.05 13.29
C PRO A 3 3.30 -0.65 12.02
N PHE A 4 4.19 -1.07 11.14
CA PHE A 4 3.85 -1.61 9.81
C PHE A 4 2.83 -0.73 9.03
N GLY A 5 2.88 0.60 9.21
CA GLY A 5 1.86 1.54 8.78
C GLY A 5 1.43 1.41 7.32
N HIS A 6 2.37 1.37 6.36
CA HIS A 6 2.02 1.16 4.95
C HIS A 6 1.19 -0.11 4.70
N ASN A 7 1.41 -1.18 5.46
CA ASN A 7 0.62 -2.40 5.31
C ASN A 7 -0.78 -2.24 5.92
N LEU A 8 -0.87 -1.72 7.14
CA LEU A 8 -2.13 -1.63 7.90
C LEU A 8 -3.04 -0.46 7.46
N GLU A 9 -2.44 0.67 7.10
CA GLU A 9 -3.13 1.91 6.73
C GLU A 9 -3.39 1.96 5.21
N ASP A 10 -2.37 1.70 4.38
CA ASP A 10 -2.49 1.88 2.91
C ASP A 10 -2.87 0.60 2.16
N GLN A 11 -2.13 -0.50 2.37
CA GLN A 11 -2.30 -1.71 1.55
C GLN A 11 -3.59 -2.45 1.90
N THR A 12 -3.88 -2.64 3.18
CA THR A 12 -5.07 -3.36 3.63
C THR A 12 -6.26 -2.46 3.88
N GLY A 13 -6.03 -1.17 4.12
CA GLY A 13 -7.08 -0.23 4.55
C GLY A 13 -7.74 -0.64 5.87
N LEU A 14 -7.03 -1.40 6.72
CA LEU A 14 -7.54 -1.85 8.02
C LEU A 14 -7.71 -0.67 8.98
N LEU A 15 -6.80 0.31 8.88
CA LEU A 15 -6.79 1.52 9.70
C LEU A 15 -6.78 2.76 8.80
N GLU A 16 -7.16 3.90 9.37
CA GLU A 16 -7.11 5.19 8.67
C GLU A 16 -5.68 5.52 8.22
N ARG A 17 -5.56 6.28 7.12
CA ARG A 17 -4.27 6.69 6.58
C ARG A 17 -3.49 7.55 7.58
N HIS A 18 -2.16 7.49 7.48
CA HIS A 18 -1.26 8.27 8.34
C HIS A 18 -1.27 9.76 8.04
N ASP A 19 -1.66 10.16 6.82
CA ASP A 19 -1.56 11.52 6.27
C ASP A 19 -2.84 12.35 6.48
N THR A 20 -3.71 11.98 7.42
CA THR A 20 -4.93 12.77 7.68
C THR A 20 -4.67 13.99 8.55
N PRO A 21 -5.44 15.08 8.36
CA PRO A 21 -5.29 16.29 9.18
C PRO A 21 -5.37 16.02 10.68
N ALA A 22 -6.27 15.13 11.11
CA ALA A 22 -6.43 14.74 12.50
C ALA A 22 -5.17 14.06 13.06
N ARG A 23 -4.49 13.22 12.27
CA ARG A 23 -3.25 12.54 12.67
C ARG A 23 -2.10 13.51 12.85
N PHE A 24 -1.92 14.46 11.93
CA PHE A 24 -0.89 15.50 12.07
C PHE A 24 -1.17 16.42 13.26
N ALA A 25 -2.42 16.86 13.43
CA ALA A 25 -2.82 17.68 14.57
C ALA A 25 -2.55 16.94 15.90
N ALA A 26 -2.93 15.66 16.00
CA ALA A 26 -2.67 14.85 17.18
C ALA A 26 -1.17 14.70 17.46
N ALA A 27 -0.35 14.40 16.44
CA ALA A 27 1.09 14.23 16.58
C ALA A 27 1.79 15.52 17.04
N LEU A 28 1.36 16.68 16.53
CA LEU A 28 1.93 17.98 16.89
C LEU A 28 1.29 18.60 18.15
N SER A 29 0.18 18.05 18.64
CA SER A 29 -0.49 18.52 19.87
C SER A 29 0.16 18.08 21.17
N ARG A 30 1.04 17.08 21.12
CA ARG A 30 1.64 16.46 22.30
C ARG A 30 3.14 16.33 22.11
N GLY A 31 3.87 16.37 23.23
CA GLY A 31 5.31 16.10 23.24
C GLY A 31 6.17 17.32 22.94
N GLU A 32 7.47 17.06 22.80
CA GLU A 32 8.52 18.08 22.63
C GLU A 32 8.42 18.81 21.30
N LEU A 33 8.13 18.09 20.21
CA LEU A 33 8.05 18.68 18.87
C LEU A 33 7.00 19.80 18.79
N GLY A 34 5.80 19.56 19.32
CA GLY A 34 4.75 20.58 19.36
C GLY A 34 5.17 21.84 20.10
N LYS A 35 5.81 21.68 21.28
CA LYS A 35 6.32 22.81 22.08
C LYS A 35 7.37 23.62 21.34
N VAL A 36 8.32 22.94 20.70
CA VAL A 36 9.36 23.62 19.91
C VAL A 36 8.75 24.40 18.73
N LEU A 37 7.77 23.83 18.04
CA LEU A 37 7.07 24.53 16.95
C LEU A 37 6.27 25.74 17.44
N ASP A 38 5.69 25.65 18.65
CA ASP A 38 4.99 26.77 19.31
C ASP A 38 5.98 27.86 19.74
N GLU A 39 7.12 27.51 20.32
CA GLU A 39 8.21 28.44 20.70
C GLU A 39 8.80 29.17 19.48
N LEU A 40 8.87 28.50 18.34
CA LEU A 40 9.29 29.07 17.06
C LEU A 40 8.17 29.90 16.37
N GLY A 41 6.92 29.79 16.84
CA GLY A 41 5.78 30.48 16.25
C GLY A 41 5.38 29.98 14.86
N ILE A 42 5.72 28.73 14.49
CA ILE A 42 5.52 28.18 13.14
C ILE A 42 4.58 26.96 13.10
N ARG A 43 4.03 26.53 14.24
CA ARG A 43 3.20 25.33 14.31
C ARG A 43 2.02 25.35 13.35
N ASP A 44 1.29 26.46 13.29
CA ASP A 44 0.13 26.60 12.41
C ASP A 44 0.54 26.57 10.93
N ALA A 45 1.67 27.18 10.58
CA ALA A 45 2.21 27.14 9.22
C ALA A 45 2.62 25.70 8.82
N VAL A 46 3.26 24.97 9.72
CA VAL A 46 3.60 23.55 9.50
C VAL A 46 2.35 22.70 9.34
N LEU A 47 1.34 22.88 10.19
CA LEU A 47 0.05 22.20 10.05
C LEU A 47 -0.64 22.56 8.72
N ALA A 48 -0.60 23.82 8.30
CA ALA A 48 -1.19 24.23 7.03
C ALA A 48 -0.55 23.52 5.84
N VAL A 49 0.78 23.37 5.83
CA VAL A 49 1.51 22.63 4.80
C VAL A 49 1.19 21.13 4.83
N LEU A 50 1.22 20.50 6.01
CA LEU A 50 1.02 19.04 6.14
C LEU A 50 -0.42 18.61 5.86
N THR A 51 -1.39 19.45 6.24
CA THR A 51 -2.81 19.11 6.11
C THR A 51 -3.45 19.63 4.83
N GLY A 52 -2.83 20.62 4.16
CA GLY A 52 -3.44 21.38 3.08
C GLY A 52 -4.61 22.26 3.52
N HIS A 53 -4.79 22.46 4.83
CA HIS A 53 -5.84 23.31 5.41
C HIS A 53 -5.22 24.54 6.06
N GLY A 54 -5.58 25.72 5.59
CA GLY A 54 -5.06 26.99 6.10
C GLY A 54 -4.34 27.78 5.03
N ASP A 55 -3.56 28.76 5.46
CA ASP A 55 -2.85 29.68 4.57
C ASP A 55 -1.42 29.19 4.32
N ALA A 56 -1.26 28.30 3.34
CA ALA A 56 0.02 27.85 2.84
C ALA A 56 0.04 27.89 1.32
N ALA A 57 1.15 28.35 0.74
CA ALA A 57 1.32 28.35 -0.70
C ALA A 57 1.29 26.90 -1.23
N PRO A 58 0.54 26.59 -2.31
CA PRO A 58 0.34 25.22 -2.79
C PRO A 58 1.62 24.42 -3.01
N PHE A 59 2.68 25.07 -3.54
CA PHE A 59 3.95 24.39 -3.80
C PHE A 59 4.59 23.79 -2.54
N LEU A 60 4.37 24.36 -1.35
CA LEU A 60 4.95 23.82 -0.11
C LEU A 60 4.40 22.43 0.20
N GLN A 61 3.10 22.23 -0.03
CA GLN A 61 2.48 20.92 0.09
C GLN A 61 2.95 20.00 -1.03
N GLN A 62 3.03 20.48 -2.27
CA GLN A 62 3.43 19.67 -3.42
C GLN A 62 4.89 19.19 -3.34
N VAL A 63 5.77 19.92 -2.65
CA VAL A 63 7.14 19.46 -2.35
C VAL A 63 7.13 18.18 -1.50
N LEU A 64 6.10 17.96 -0.68
CA LEU A 64 5.99 16.83 0.25
C LEU A 64 4.94 15.79 -0.18
N SER A 65 4.01 16.13 -1.07
CA SER A 65 2.83 15.32 -1.37
C SER A 65 2.32 15.55 -2.80
N ASP A 66 3.17 15.24 -3.77
CA ASP A 66 2.83 15.20 -5.20
C ASP A 66 3.08 13.78 -5.76
N THR A 67 2.88 13.55 -7.06
CA THR A 67 3.31 12.29 -7.68
C THR A 67 4.82 12.15 -7.63
N ILE A 68 5.55 13.25 -7.83
CA ILE A 68 7.01 13.34 -7.71
C ILE A 68 7.32 14.42 -6.70
N ASP A 69 7.69 13.99 -5.49
CA ASP A 69 7.95 14.83 -4.33
C ASP A 69 9.23 14.40 -3.60
N ALA A 70 9.57 15.12 -2.53
CA ALA A 70 10.76 14.82 -1.74
C ALA A 70 10.71 13.43 -1.09
N ASP A 71 9.53 12.95 -0.68
CA ASP A 71 9.35 11.61 -0.09
C ASP A 71 9.66 10.52 -1.12
N LEU A 72 9.07 10.59 -2.32
CA LEU A 72 9.35 9.68 -3.42
C LEU A 72 10.83 9.67 -3.80
N LEU A 73 11.42 10.85 -3.93
CA LEU A 73 12.82 10.98 -4.29
C LEU A 73 13.73 10.29 -3.25
N ASP A 74 13.46 10.51 -1.95
CA ASP A 74 14.22 9.87 -0.87
C ASP A 74 14.01 8.35 -0.84
N TYR A 75 12.76 7.88 -0.77
CA TYR A 75 12.51 6.47 -0.53
C TYR A 75 12.96 5.60 -1.71
N LEU A 76 12.87 6.08 -2.97
CA LEU A 76 13.37 5.30 -4.10
C LEU A 76 14.88 5.06 -4.01
N ARG A 77 15.66 6.08 -3.60
CA ARG A 77 17.11 5.92 -3.42
C ARG A 77 17.44 5.06 -2.20
N ARG A 78 16.75 5.31 -1.10
CA ARG A 78 16.91 4.58 0.15
C ARG A 78 16.60 3.10 -0.07
N ASP A 79 15.48 2.80 -0.69
CA ASP A 79 15.07 1.43 -0.97
C ASP A 79 15.99 0.76 -1.98
N ALA A 80 16.48 1.47 -3.01
CA ALA A 80 17.53 0.94 -3.91
C ALA A 80 18.75 0.48 -3.13
N TYR A 81 19.23 1.32 -2.22
CA TYR A 81 20.38 1.04 -1.39
C TYR A 81 20.16 -0.17 -0.47
N TYR A 82 19.06 -0.19 0.30
CA TYR A 82 18.83 -1.25 1.30
C TYR A 82 18.34 -2.57 0.71
N THR A 83 17.73 -2.56 -0.48
CA THR A 83 17.32 -3.79 -1.18
C THR A 83 18.41 -4.34 -2.11
N GLY A 84 19.43 -3.55 -2.42
CA GLY A 84 20.48 -3.90 -3.37
C GLY A 84 20.01 -3.87 -4.84
N LEU A 85 18.89 -3.20 -5.13
CA LEU A 85 18.40 -3.04 -6.50
C LEU A 85 19.11 -1.87 -7.19
N GLU A 86 19.57 -2.07 -8.42
CA GLU A 86 20.20 -1.04 -9.25
C GLU A 86 19.17 -0.16 -9.97
N LEU A 87 18.16 0.30 -9.24
CA LEU A 87 17.16 1.23 -9.75
C LEU A 87 17.57 2.65 -9.37
N ARG A 88 17.89 3.49 -10.37
CA ARG A 88 18.41 4.84 -10.18
C ARG A 88 17.75 5.83 -11.14
N TYR A 89 17.61 7.06 -10.67
CA TYR A 89 17.24 8.24 -11.44
C TYR A 89 18.32 9.32 -11.25
N ASP A 90 18.32 10.37 -12.07
CA ASP A 90 19.30 11.46 -12.02
C ASP A 90 18.96 12.50 -10.94
N ASP A 91 19.95 12.87 -10.13
CA ASP A 91 19.87 13.92 -9.10
C ASP A 91 19.39 15.28 -9.63
N ARG A 92 19.58 15.54 -10.91
CA ARG A 92 19.14 16.78 -11.58
C ARG A 92 17.63 16.94 -11.62
N VAL A 93 16.83 15.88 -11.38
CA VAL A 93 15.36 15.95 -11.44
C VAL A 93 14.77 17.06 -10.56
N ALA A 94 15.35 17.30 -9.39
CA ALA A 94 14.92 18.38 -8.49
C ALA A 94 15.10 19.77 -9.13
N GLY A 95 16.09 19.94 -10.01
CA GLY A 95 16.38 21.19 -10.72
C GLY A 95 15.38 21.53 -11.84
N TYR A 96 14.48 20.62 -12.21
CA TYR A 96 13.47 20.85 -13.25
C TYR A 96 12.18 21.48 -12.71
N PHE A 97 11.96 21.43 -11.40
CA PHE A 97 10.77 22.01 -10.78
C PHE A 97 10.82 23.54 -10.77
N ARG A 98 9.66 24.14 -10.97
CA ARG A 98 9.40 25.58 -10.93
C ARG A 98 8.12 25.84 -10.14
N VAL A 99 7.98 27.06 -9.64
CA VAL A 99 6.76 27.53 -9.00
C VAL A 99 6.14 28.61 -9.87
N ASP A 100 4.88 28.41 -10.26
CA ASP A 100 4.12 29.42 -10.95
C ASP A 100 3.79 30.57 -9.98
N ARG A 101 4.18 31.81 -10.33
CA ARG A 101 4.04 32.96 -9.42
C ARG A 101 2.59 33.39 -9.20
N GLY A 102 1.69 33.10 -10.13
CA GLY A 102 0.28 33.50 -10.03
C GLY A 102 -0.53 32.54 -9.17
N SER A 103 -0.41 31.24 -9.43
CA SER A 103 -1.15 30.19 -8.74
C SER A 103 -0.43 29.63 -7.51
N GLY A 104 0.88 29.85 -7.39
CA GLY A 104 1.71 29.23 -6.36
C GLY A 104 1.89 27.71 -6.54
N GLN A 105 1.48 27.14 -7.68
CA GLN A 105 1.62 25.71 -7.95
C GLN A 105 3.02 25.35 -8.43
N MET A 106 3.51 24.22 -7.94
CA MET A 106 4.70 23.54 -8.43
C MET A 106 4.41 22.81 -9.74
N TYR A 107 5.33 22.91 -10.70
CA TYR A 107 5.28 22.19 -11.97
C TYR A 107 6.70 21.88 -12.48
N VAL A 108 6.82 20.95 -13.42
CA VAL A 108 8.07 20.67 -14.14
C VAL A 108 8.03 21.35 -15.51
N ASP A 109 9.05 22.17 -15.78
CA ASP A 109 9.14 22.90 -17.05
C ASP A 109 9.84 22.05 -18.11
N CYS A 110 9.06 21.49 -19.04
CA CYS A 110 9.58 20.70 -20.16
C CYS A 110 9.81 21.56 -21.41
N GLU A 111 9.73 22.89 -21.33
CA GLU A 111 10.01 23.80 -22.44
C GLU A 111 11.36 24.51 -22.23
N LYS A 112 12.12 24.69 -23.32
CA LYS A 112 13.23 25.64 -23.38
C LYS A 112 13.29 26.28 -24.76
N ASP A 113 13.29 27.61 -24.82
CA ASP A 113 13.38 28.39 -26.05
C ASP A 113 12.32 27.98 -27.10
N GLY A 114 11.09 27.69 -26.64
CA GLY A 114 9.99 27.23 -27.49
C GLY A 114 10.08 25.77 -27.95
N MET A 115 11.12 25.04 -27.55
CA MET A 115 11.32 23.63 -27.88
C MET A 115 11.05 22.71 -26.69
N LEU A 116 10.64 21.48 -26.98
CA LEU A 116 10.48 20.44 -25.97
C LEU A 116 11.86 20.03 -25.45
N ARG A 117 11.96 19.85 -24.15
CA ARG A 117 13.08 19.19 -23.48
C ARG A 117 12.74 17.72 -23.30
N GLU A 118 12.97 16.91 -24.34
CA GLU A 118 12.65 15.48 -24.32
C GLU A 118 13.43 14.73 -23.22
N ASP A 119 14.61 15.25 -22.85
CA ASP A 119 15.44 14.71 -21.76
C ASP A 119 14.75 14.82 -20.40
N ILE A 120 14.07 15.94 -20.12
CA ILE A 120 13.29 16.13 -18.88
C ILE A 120 12.12 15.15 -18.86
N VAL A 121 11.35 15.07 -19.95
CA VAL A 121 10.22 14.12 -20.05
C VAL A 121 10.68 12.68 -19.86
N SER A 122 11.79 12.30 -20.49
CA SER A 122 12.38 10.97 -20.37
C SER A 122 12.80 10.65 -18.94
N GLU A 123 13.35 11.61 -18.21
CA GLU A 123 13.75 11.43 -16.80
C GLU A 123 12.54 11.31 -15.87
N LEU A 124 11.47 12.09 -16.10
CA LEU A 124 10.21 11.92 -15.35
C LEU A 124 9.63 10.51 -15.54
N ILE A 125 9.60 10.01 -16.79
CA ILE A 125 9.16 8.65 -17.09
C ILE A 125 10.05 7.62 -16.39
N ARG A 126 11.38 7.78 -16.46
CA ARG A 126 12.34 6.88 -15.80
C ARG A 126 12.12 6.82 -14.28
N LEU A 127 11.79 7.94 -13.64
CA LEU A 127 11.48 7.99 -12.22
C LEU A 127 10.20 7.20 -11.90
N LEU A 128 9.14 7.37 -12.71
CA LEU A 128 7.90 6.62 -12.56
C LEU A 128 8.08 5.11 -12.86
N GLU A 129 8.93 4.75 -13.83
CA GLU A 129 9.34 3.37 -14.11
C GLU A 129 10.13 2.77 -12.93
N THR A 130 11.01 3.57 -12.32
CA THR A 130 11.75 3.16 -11.12
C THR A 130 10.78 2.83 -9.98
N ARG A 131 9.82 3.72 -9.71
CA ARG A 131 8.75 3.49 -8.73
C ARG A 131 7.92 2.23 -9.07
N TYR A 132 7.64 1.99 -10.35
CA TYR A 132 6.92 0.80 -10.79
C TYR A 132 7.71 -0.47 -10.45
N HIS A 133 9.00 -0.50 -10.77
CA HIS A 133 9.84 -1.66 -10.49
C HIS A 133 10.00 -1.93 -8.99
N PHE A 134 10.07 -0.91 -8.15
CA PHE A 134 9.99 -1.10 -6.68
C PHE A 134 8.66 -1.67 -6.25
N SER A 135 7.56 -1.14 -6.79
CA SER A 135 6.22 -1.64 -6.51
C SER A 135 6.10 -3.12 -6.85
N GLU A 136 6.53 -3.51 -8.05
CA GLU A 136 6.49 -4.87 -8.54
C GLU A 136 7.40 -5.83 -7.74
N ARG A 137 8.65 -5.44 -7.53
CA ARG A 137 9.71 -6.35 -7.05
C ARG A 137 9.86 -6.36 -5.54
N VAL A 138 9.49 -5.29 -4.86
CA VAL A 138 9.67 -5.11 -3.42
C VAL A 138 8.32 -5.02 -2.72
N TYR A 139 7.52 -4.01 -3.05
CA TYR A 139 6.30 -3.71 -2.28
C TYR A 139 5.19 -4.76 -2.46
N TYR A 140 5.12 -5.37 -3.65
CA TYR A 140 4.23 -6.48 -3.98
C TYR A 140 4.94 -7.84 -4.08
N HIS A 141 6.17 -7.93 -3.55
CA HIS A 141 6.86 -9.21 -3.45
C HIS A 141 6.01 -10.20 -2.65
N HIS A 142 5.74 -11.37 -3.22
CA HIS A 142 4.80 -12.35 -2.64
C HIS A 142 5.11 -12.75 -1.20
N ALA A 143 6.38 -12.84 -0.80
CA ALA A 143 6.75 -13.13 0.59
C ALA A 143 6.48 -11.93 1.53
N LYS A 144 6.65 -10.69 1.05
CA LYS A 144 6.29 -9.48 1.81
C LYS A 144 4.78 -9.41 1.98
N VAL A 145 4.03 -9.67 0.91
CA VAL A 145 2.55 -9.72 0.93
C VAL A 145 2.06 -10.78 1.91
N ALA A 146 2.62 -12.00 1.91
CA ALA A 146 2.23 -13.04 2.85
C ALA A 146 2.52 -12.66 4.32
N ALA A 147 3.65 -12.00 4.58
CA ALA A 147 3.97 -11.49 5.91
C ALA A 147 3.01 -10.35 6.33
N GLY A 148 2.73 -9.43 5.42
CA GLY A 148 1.78 -8.33 5.64
C GLY A 148 0.36 -8.82 5.89
N ALA A 149 -0.09 -9.85 5.17
CA ALA A 149 -1.38 -10.51 5.40
C ALA A 149 -1.47 -11.13 6.79
N LEU A 150 -0.40 -11.78 7.27
CA LEU A 150 -0.35 -12.36 8.61
C LEU A 150 -0.40 -11.28 9.70
N VAL A 151 0.37 -10.20 9.55
CA VAL A 151 0.35 -9.07 10.50
C VAL A 151 -1.02 -8.39 10.51
N ALA A 152 -1.58 -8.10 9.34
CA ALA A 152 -2.91 -7.50 9.24
C ALA A 152 -3.97 -8.38 9.90
N ARG A 153 -3.90 -9.71 9.71
CA ARG A 153 -4.84 -10.63 10.36
C ARG A 153 -4.71 -10.63 11.88
N MET A 154 -3.49 -10.60 12.42
CA MET A 154 -3.29 -10.50 13.87
C MET A 154 -3.88 -9.17 14.41
N VAL A 155 -3.55 -8.04 13.78
CA VAL A 155 -4.07 -6.73 14.21
C VAL A 155 -5.59 -6.70 14.14
N GLU A 156 -6.18 -7.20 13.06
CA GLU A 156 -7.63 -7.23 12.89
C GLU A 156 -8.34 -8.10 13.93
N LEU A 157 -7.77 -9.26 14.28
CA LEU A 157 -8.28 -10.10 15.37
C LEU A 157 -8.22 -9.36 16.72
N ALA A 158 -7.09 -8.71 17.03
CA ALA A 158 -6.94 -7.98 18.28
C ALA A 158 -7.92 -6.80 18.41
N LEU A 159 -8.13 -6.05 17.32
CA LEU A 159 -9.09 -4.94 17.25
C LEU A 159 -10.53 -5.45 17.47
N ARG A 160 -10.94 -6.52 16.79
CA ARG A 160 -12.31 -7.06 16.87
C ARG A 160 -12.67 -7.58 18.27
N HIS A 161 -11.70 -8.12 19.00
CA HIS A 161 -11.89 -8.60 20.36
C HIS A 161 -11.64 -7.52 21.43
N GLY A 162 -11.33 -6.27 21.03
CA GLY A 162 -11.08 -5.16 21.95
C GLY A 162 -9.78 -5.26 22.74
N ALA A 163 -8.88 -6.18 22.39
CA ALA A 163 -7.56 -6.32 23.02
C ALA A 163 -6.55 -5.26 22.53
N LEU A 164 -6.89 -4.57 21.44
CA LEU A 164 -6.13 -3.46 20.87
C LEU A 164 -7.12 -2.40 20.41
N ARG A 165 -6.78 -1.12 20.56
CA ARG A 165 -7.49 0.00 19.94
C ARG A 165 -6.58 0.72 18.95
N PRO A 166 -7.12 1.38 17.90
CA PRO A 166 -6.30 2.12 16.94
C PRO A 166 -5.36 3.14 17.57
N GLU A 167 -5.80 3.82 18.63
CA GLU A 167 -5.04 4.87 19.30
C GLU A 167 -3.81 4.31 20.03
N ASP A 168 -3.86 3.05 20.47
CA ASP A 168 -2.74 2.38 21.15
C ASP A 168 -1.54 2.20 20.18
N LEU A 169 -1.77 2.27 18.87
CA LEU A 169 -0.74 2.14 17.85
C LEU A 169 0.04 3.43 17.59
N HIS A 170 -0.47 4.59 18.00
CA HIS A 170 0.12 5.89 17.67
C HIS A 170 1.48 6.12 18.34
N GLY A 171 1.69 5.54 19.53
CA GLY A 171 2.95 5.58 20.27
C GLY A 171 3.72 4.25 20.26
N SER A 172 3.29 3.30 19.44
CA SER A 172 3.88 1.96 19.40
C SER A 172 4.98 1.86 18.33
N THR A 173 5.85 0.86 18.50
CA THR A 173 6.86 0.43 17.53
C THR A 173 6.46 -0.92 16.93
N ASP A 174 7.13 -1.32 15.84
CA ASP A 174 6.95 -2.66 15.25
C ASP A 174 7.10 -3.77 16.29
N GLN A 175 8.13 -3.69 17.14
CA GLN A 175 8.36 -4.69 18.18
C GLN A 175 7.26 -4.65 19.26
N SER A 176 6.90 -3.46 19.75
CA SER A 176 5.90 -3.37 20.82
C SER A 176 4.52 -3.83 20.37
N LEU A 177 4.16 -3.65 19.09
CA LEU A 177 2.96 -4.22 18.52
C LEU A 177 3.01 -5.76 18.53
N LEU A 178 4.09 -6.36 18.04
CA LEU A 178 4.22 -7.83 18.01
C LEU A 178 4.18 -8.43 19.42
N ASP A 179 4.82 -7.77 20.39
CA ASP A 179 4.79 -8.17 21.80
C ASP A 179 3.39 -8.07 22.41
N ALA A 180 2.65 -7.00 22.10
CA ALA A 180 1.27 -6.83 22.54
C ALA A 180 0.35 -7.91 21.96
N LEU A 181 0.47 -8.20 20.66
CA LEU A 181 -0.27 -9.27 20.00
C LEU A 181 0.03 -10.64 20.62
N GLY A 182 1.29 -10.94 20.92
CA GLY A 182 1.69 -12.22 21.54
C GLY A 182 1.15 -12.43 22.97
N ARG A 183 0.79 -11.34 23.66
CA ARG A 183 0.21 -11.38 25.02
C ARG A 183 -1.30 -11.17 25.06
N ALA A 184 -1.94 -10.90 23.92
CA ALA A 184 -3.36 -10.59 23.88
C ALA A 184 -4.21 -11.79 24.33
N ASP A 185 -5.17 -11.53 25.22
CA ASP A 185 -6.21 -12.50 25.57
C ASP A 185 -7.48 -12.16 24.79
N LEU A 186 -7.87 -13.09 23.92
CA LEU A 186 -9.00 -12.98 22.99
C LEU A 186 -10.07 -14.05 23.29
N GLY A 187 -9.96 -14.74 24.43
CA GLY A 187 -10.65 -16.01 24.68
C GLY A 187 -9.86 -17.21 24.14
N ALA A 188 -10.17 -18.41 24.65
CA ALA A 188 -9.30 -19.59 24.50
C ALA A 188 -8.90 -19.91 23.05
N GLU A 189 -9.87 -20.02 22.13
CA GLU A 189 -9.62 -20.36 20.74
C GLU A 189 -8.83 -19.28 19.98
N HIS A 190 -9.24 -18.01 20.11
CA HIS A 190 -8.63 -16.89 19.40
C HIS A 190 -7.23 -16.55 19.96
N THR A 191 -7.01 -16.74 21.26
CA THR A 191 -5.68 -16.58 21.88
C THR A 191 -4.71 -17.63 21.37
N GLU A 192 -5.14 -18.88 21.27
CA GLU A 192 -4.29 -19.94 20.70
C GLU A 192 -3.97 -19.65 19.23
N ARG A 193 -4.95 -19.18 18.46
CA ARG A 193 -4.75 -18.74 17.08
C ARG A 193 -3.74 -17.58 16.98
N MET A 194 -3.86 -16.57 17.84
CA MET A 194 -2.93 -15.44 17.91
C MET A 194 -1.50 -15.89 18.23
N ARG A 195 -1.33 -16.81 19.19
CA ARG A 195 -0.03 -17.40 19.55
C ARG A 195 0.58 -18.16 18.38
N ARG A 196 -0.21 -18.93 17.63
CA ARG A 196 0.27 -19.57 16.40
C ARG A 196 0.76 -18.55 15.37
N PHE A 197 -0.02 -17.49 15.11
CA PHE A 197 0.36 -16.47 14.13
C PHE A 197 1.63 -15.72 14.52
N THR A 198 1.74 -15.29 15.77
CA THR A 198 2.94 -14.61 16.29
C THR A 198 4.17 -15.51 16.22
N ALA A 199 4.06 -16.78 16.63
CA ALA A 199 5.14 -17.76 16.53
C ALA A 199 5.58 -18.00 15.07
N ARG A 200 4.62 -18.11 14.14
CA ARG A 200 4.90 -18.27 12.71
C ARG A 200 5.61 -17.06 12.13
N PHE A 201 5.17 -15.85 12.46
CA PHE A 201 5.80 -14.62 12.01
C PHE A 201 7.26 -14.54 12.50
N ALA A 202 7.49 -14.76 13.80
CA ALA A 202 8.82 -14.75 14.42
C ALA A 202 9.79 -15.77 13.80
N ARG A 203 9.29 -16.95 13.41
CA ARG A 203 10.09 -18.02 12.78
C ARG A 203 10.13 -17.94 11.25
N ARG A 204 9.58 -16.88 10.66
CA ARG A 204 9.43 -16.71 9.20
C ARG A 204 8.68 -17.86 8.51
N GLN A 205 7.78 -18.55 9.23
CA GLN A 205 6.89 -19.60 8.72
C GLN A 205 5.65 -18.98 8.08
N LEU A 206 5.88 -18.21 7.01
CA LEU A 206 4.84 -17.43 6.36
C LEU A 206 3.74 -18.31 5.72
N PRO A 207 2.48 -17.84 5.70
CA PRO A 207 1.42 -18.49 4.96
C PRO A 207 1.79 -18.71 3.48
N LYS A 208 1.44 -19.87 2.95
CA LYS A 208 1.72 -20.24 1.56
C LYS A 208 0.55 -19.86 0.66
N ARG A 209 0.86 -19.43 -0.56
CA ARG A 209 -0.16 -19.12 -1.57
C ARG A 209 -0.92 -20.38 -1.95
N VAL A 210 -2.25 -20.27 -1.97
CA VAL A 210 -3.22 -21.28 -2.42
C VAL A 210 -3.89 -20.80 -3.69
N LEU A 211 -4.38 -19.55 -3.71
CA LEU A 211 -4.91 -18.89 -4.91
C LEU A 211 -4.20 -17.56 -5.15
N VAL A 212 -4.05 -17.22 -6.43
CA VAL A 212 -3.65 -15.89 -6.89
C VAL A 212 -4.55 -15.53 -8.07
N LEU A 213 -5.41 -14.53 -7.91
CA LEU A 213 -6.26 -14.01 -8.97
C LEU A 213 -5.62 -12.74 -9.53
N PRO A 214 -4.85 -12.82 -10.64
CA PRO A 214 -4.25 -11.64 -11.24
C PRO A 214 -5.28 -10.81 -12.02
N GLU A 215 -5.03 -9.51 -12.09
CA GLU A 215 -5.87 -8.54 -12.81
C GLU A 215 -6.19 -8.98 -14.25
N TYR A 216 -5.16 -9.37 -15.01
CA TYR A 216 -5.29 -9.68 -16.44
C TYR A 216 -6.18 -10.90 -16.74
N SER A 217 -6.51 -11.73 -15.76
CA SER A 217 -7.45 -12.86 -15.91
C SER A 217 -8.76 -12.66 -15.15
N ASN A 218 -8.88 -11.60 -14.35
CA ASN A 218 -9.99 -11.41 -13.41
C ASN A 218 -10.60 -10.01 -13.46
N ARG A 219 -10.28 -9.19 -14.48
CA ARG A 219 -10.82 -7.83 -14.64
C ARG A 219 -12.35 -7.77 -14.53
N GLY A 220 -13.05 -8.71 -15.15
CA GLY A 220 -14.52 -8.76 -15.16
C GLY A 220 -15.16 -9.05 -13.79
N VAL A 221 -14.43 -9.68 -12.86
CA VAL A 221 -14.94 -10.04 -11.52
C VAL A 221 -14.32 -9.20 -10.39
N GLN A 222 -13.34 -8.34 -10.70
CA GLN A 222 -12.58 -7.57 -9.72
C GLN A 222 -13.47 -6.71 -8.82
N GLU A 223 -14.41 -5.95 -9.41
CA GLU A 223 -15.31 -5.09 -8.65
C GLU A 223 -16.20 -5.89 -7.70
N THR A 224 -16.74 -7.02 -8.18
CA THR A 224 -17.53 -7.95 -7.36
C THR A 224 -16.72 -8.47 -6.19
N LEU A 225 -15.48 -8.92 -6.42
CA LEU A 225 -14.59 -9.40 -5.35
C LEU A 225 -14.31 -8.32 -4.30
N LEU A 226 -14.00 -7.11 -4.73
CA LEU A 226 -13.71 -5.99 -3.82
C LEU A 226 -14.94 -5.59 -3.00
N ARG A 227 -16.10 -5.45 -3.65
CA ARG A 227 -17.36 -5.09 -2.98
C ARG A 227 -17.79 -6.15 -1.97
N THR A 228 -17.61 -7.43 -2.30
CA THR A 228 -18.00 -8.54 -1.41
C THR A 228 -17.06 -8.69 -0.23
N TYR A 229 -15.74 -8.68 -0.44
CA TYR A 229 -14.78 -9.11 0.60
C TYR A 229 -13.90 -8.00 1.19
N PHE A 230 -13.82 -6.83 0.54
CA PHE A 230 -12.87 -5.76 0.88
C PHE A 230 -13.52 -4.39 1.01
N THR A 231 -14.83 -4.33 1.24
CA THR A 231 -15.50 -3.07 1.59
C THR A 231 -15.02 -2.61 2.98
N PRO A 232 -14.45 -1.39 3.12
CA PRO A 232 -13.97 -0.88 4.39
C PRO A 232 -15.04 -0.91 5.47
N GLY A 233 -14.70 -1.36 6.68
CA GLY A 233 -15.63 -1.49 7.81
C GLY A 233 -16.64 -2.65 7.69
N ALA A 234 -16.66 -3.40 6.58
CA ALA A 234 -17.57 -4.52 6.36
C ALA A 234 -16.82 -5.84 6.06
N PRO A 235 -15.95 -6.33 6.97
CA PRO A 235 -15.13 -7.52 6.69
C PRO A 235 -15.92 -8.84 6.78
N GLN A 236 -17.19 -8.80 7.21
CA GLN A 236 -17.95 -9.98 7.64
C GLN A 236 -18.00 -11.11 6.59
N ALA A 237 -18.32 -10.79 5.35
CA ALA A 237 -18.38 -11.79 4.27
C ALA A 237 -17.02 -12.45 4.00
N ARG A 238 -15.90 -11.73 4.17
CA ARG A 238 -14.55 -12.30 4.05
C ARG A 238 -14.27 -13.30 5.18
N PHE A 239 -14.59 -12.93 6.42
CA PHE A 239 -14.40 -13.80 7.57
C PHE A 239 -15.27 -15.05 7.52
N GLU A 240 -16.53 -14.91 7.11
CA GLU A 240 -17.44 -16.04 6.91
C GLU A 240 -16.90 -16.99 5.84
N TRP A 241 -16.40 -16.44 4.73
CA TRP A 241 -15.75 -17.24 3.69
C TRP A 241 -14.50 -17.96 4.21
N GLU A 242 -13.61 -17.25 4.92
CA GLU A 242 -12.39 -17.85 5.50
C GLU A 242 -12.76 -18.99 6.46
N SER A 243 -13.66 -18.72 7.43
CA SER A 243 -14.11 -19.71 8.41
C SER A 243 -14.78 -20.92 7.75
N ALA A 244 -15.57 -20.72 6.70
CA ALA A 244 -16.20 -21.82 5.97
C ALA A 244 -15.17 -22.72 5.29
N MET A 245 -14.12 -22.14 4.70
CA MET A 245 -13.03 -22.92 4.09
C MET A 245 -12.21 -23.67 5.15
N GLU A 246 -11.93 -23.05 6.30
CA GLU A 246 -11.23 -23.67 7.43
C GLU A 246 -12.02 -24.86 7.99
N GLN A 247 -13.33 -24.72 8.16
CA GLN A 247 -14.20 -25.80 8.61
C GLN A 247 -14.30 -26.94 7.60
N ARG A 248 -14.43 -26.62 6.30
CA ARG A 248 -14.52 -27.63 5.23
C ARG A 248 -13.24 -28.45 5.15
N ILE A 249 -12.06 -27.82 5.16
CA ILE A 249 -10.79 -28.56 5.11
C ILE A 249 -10.52 -29.37 6.38
N ARG A 250 -10.92 -28.86 7.54
CA ARG A 250 -10.86 -29.60 8.81
C ARG A 250 -11.75 -30.84 8.78
N ALA A 251 -12.96 -30.74 8.23
CA ALA A 251 -13.85 -31.90 8.08
C ALA A 251 -13.28 -32.95 7.12
N GLU A 252 -12.61 -32.54 6.04
CA GLU A 252 -11.99 -33.47 5.07
C GLU A 252 -10.70 -34.13 5.60
N THR A 253 -9.94 -33.46 6.46
CA THR A 253 -8.56 -33.89 6.79
C THR A 253 -8.26 -34.07 8.27
N GLY A 254 -9.13 -33.59 9.16
CA GLY A 254 -8.89 -33.53 10.60
C GLY A 254 -7.84 -32.50 11.03
N ARG A 255 -7.32 -31.68 10.12
CA ARG A 255 -6.28 -30.68 10.41
C ARG A 255 -6.85 -29.28 10.55
N ASP A 256 -6.34 -28.54 11.53
CA ASP A 256 -6.61 -27.11 11.67
C ASP A 256 -5.65 -26.32 10.77
N ILE A 257 -6.20 -25.74 9.69
CA ILE A 257 -5.46 -24.93 8.72
C ILE A 257 -6.06 -23.53 8.74
N ASP A 258 -5.21 -22.52 8.96
CA ASP A 258 -5.61 -21.12 8.92
C ASP A 258 -5.60 -20.63 7.46
N ILE A 259 -6.67 -19.96 7.04
CA ILE A 259 -6.85 -19.40 5.70
C ILE A 259 -7.02 -17.89 5.81
N VAL A 260 -6.32 -17.16 4.94
CA VAL A 260 -6.37 -15.69 4.90
C VAL A 260 -6.60 -15.23 3.47
N MET A 261 -7.70 -14.51 3.25
CA MET A 261 -7.94 -13.81 1.99
C MET A 261 -7.37 -12.39 2.08
N TYR A 262 -6.54 -12.02 1.10
CA TYR A 262 -5.83 -10.75 1.09
C TYR A 262 -5.90 -10.09 -0.28
N CYS A 263 -6.21 -8.80 -0.30
CA CYS A 263 -6.21 -7.99 -1.51
C CYS A 263 -5.67 -6.60 -1.18
N PRO A 264 -4.62 -6.10 -1.88
CA PRO A 264 -4.16 -4.74 -1.69
C PRO A 264 -5.18 -3.73 -2.26
N ALA A 265 -5.33 -2.58 -1.61
CA ALA A 265 -6.24 -1.52 -2.01
C ALA A 265 -5.96 -0.99 -3.42
N ARG A 266 -7.04 -0.78 -4.20
CA ARG A 266 -6.97 -0.33 -5.61
C ARG A 266 -6.42 1.09 -5.76
N SER A 267 -6.64 1.95 -4.77
CA SER A 267 -6.18 3.36 -4.77
C SER A 267 -4.66 3.51 -4.85
N MET A 268 -3.90 2.46 -4.51
CA MET A 268 -2.44 2.45 -4.65
C MET A 268 -1.95 2.52 -6.09
N GLN A 269 -2.78 2.16 -7.07
CA GLN A 269 -2.41 2.02 -8.49
C GLN A 269 -2.86 3.20 -9.38
N LEU A 270 -3.51 4.22 -8.80
CA LEU A 270 -4.23 5.27 -9.55
C LEU A 270 -3.62 6.68 -9.40
N LYS A 271 -2.55 6.82 -8.61
CA LYS A 271 -1.90 8.13 -8.34
C LYS A 271 -0.79 8.48 -9.33
N GLU A 272 -0.67 7.77 -10.45
CA GLU A 272 0.54 7.84 -11.26
C GLU A 272 0.47 8.92 -12.34
N ALA A 273 1.53 9.73 -12.36
CA ALA A 273 1.76 10.85 -13.27
C ALA A 273 0.86 12.08 -13.08
N ARG A 274 0.43 12.45 -11.86
CA ARG A 274 -0.33 13.71 -11.66
C ARG A 274 0.54 14.97 -11.56
N THR A 275 1.85 14.83 -11.40
CA THR A 275 2.77 15.98 -11.37
C THR A 275 2.51 16.85 -12.59
N LEU A 276 2.36 18.14 -12.31
CA LEU A 276 2.08 19.15 -13.32
C LEU A 276 3.30 19.35 -14.21
N VAL A 277 3.10 19.38 -15.52
CA VAL A 277 4.15 19.62 -16.51
C VAL A 277 3.75 20.75 -17.45
N ARG A 278 4.72 21.52 -17.91
CA ARG A 278 4.54 22.53 -18.96
C ARG A 278 5.22 22.09 -20.25
N MET A 279 4.42 21.89 -21.29
CA MET A 279 4.88 21.54 -22.64
C MET A 279 4.97 22.81 -23.51
N PRO A 280 5.77 22.81 -24.59
CA PRO A 280 5.93 23.97 -25.47
C PRO A 280 4.61 24.56 -25.96
N GLY A 281 4.39 25.85 -25.66
CA GLY A 281 3.19 26.57 -26.09
C GLY A 281 1.88 26.09 -25.46
N ARG A 282 1.93 25.27 -24.40
CA ARG A 282 0.75 24.75 -23.69
C ARG A 282 0.68 25.31 -22.27
N ARG A 283 -0.52 25.30 -21.70
CA ARG A 283 -0.71 25.53 -20.26
C ARG A 283 -0.20 24.32 -19.49
N THR A 284 0.16 24.56 -18.23
CA THR A 284 0.50 23.51 -17.28
C THR A 284 -0.67 22.53 -17.11
N ALA A 285 -0.40 21.24 -17.20
CA ALA A 285 -1.39 20.17 -17.03
C ALA A 285 -0.76 18.95 -16.34
N PRO A 286 -1.55 18.08 -15.69
CA PRO A 286 -1.06 16.80 -15.17
C PRO A 286 -0.40 15.95 -16.26
N MET A 287 0.77 15.38 -15.96
CA MET A 287 1.50 14.53 -16.92
C MET A 287 0.65 13.35 -17.43
N SER A 288 -0.29 12.84 -16.63
CA SER A 288 -1.20 11.76 -16.97
C SER A 288 -2.08 12.07 -18.19
N GLU A 289 -2.37 13.34 -18.47
CA GLU A 289 -3.13 13.75 -19.65
C GLU A 289 -2.35 13.59 -20.96
N LEU A 290 -1.02 13.44 -20.88
CA LEU A 290 -0.14 13.27 -22.03
C LEU A 290 0.01 11.80 -22.47
N ALA A 291 -0.68 10.86 -21.83
CA ALA A 291 -0.54 9.43 -22.11
C ALA A 291 -0.82 9.07 -23.59
N ALA A 292 -1.75 9.78 -24.24
CA ALA A 292 -2.03 9.57 -25.67
C ALA A 292 -0.89 10.03 -26.59
N GLU A 293 -0.08 11.00 -26.15
CA GLU A 293 1.03 11.58 -26.92
C GLU A 293 2.38 10.93 -26.56
N ILE A 294 2.46 10.27 -25.39
CA ILE A 294 3.67 9.65 -24.86
C ILE A 294 3.39 8.15 -24.65
N PRO A 295 3.65 7.29 -25.66
CA PRO A 295 3.34 5.86 -25.59
C PRO A 295 3.92 5.15 -24.36
N ARG A 296 5.15 5.47 -23.96
CA ARG A 296 5.79 4.90 -22.76
C ARG A 296 5.03 5.21 -21.48
N LEU A 297 4.38 6.37 -21.40
CA LEU A 297 3.57 6.73 -20.23
C LEU A 297 2.27 5.91 -20.20
N ALA A 298 1.60 5.73 -21.34
CA ALA A 298 0.42 4.88 -21.43
C ALA A 298 0.73 3.41 -21.06
N ASP A 299 1.85 2.88 -21.56
CA ASP A 299 2.30 1.52 -21.23
C ASP A 299 2.58 1.37 -19.73
N LEU A 300 3.20 2.39 -19.12
CA LEU A 300 3.48 2.41 -17.70
C LEU A 300 2.20 2.43 -16.87
N GLN A 301 1.25 3.32 -17.19
CA GLN A 301 -0.06 3.38 -16.52
C GLN A 301 -0.82 2.05 -16.60
N HIS A 302 -0.79 1.39 -17.76
CA HIS A 302 -1.40 0.06 -17.90
C HIS A 302 -0.66 -0.98 -17.04
N SER A 303 0.67 -0.92 -16.98
CA SER A 303 1.48 -1.87 -16.20
C SER A 303 1.13 -1.85 -14.71
N TYR A 304 0.88 -0.66 -14.13
CA TYR A 304 0.50 -0.55 -12.72
C TYR A 304 -0.85 -1.20 -12.39
N LEU A 305 -1.85 -1.12 -13.28
CA LEU A 305 -3.12 -1.83 -13.11
C LEU A 305 -2.89 -3.34 -12.95
N ARG A 306 -1.92 -3.89 -13.70
CA ARG A 306 -1.61 -5.33 -13.69
C ARG A 306 -0.88 -5.79 -12.43
N LEU A 307 -0.45 -4.88 -11.56
CA LEU A 307 0.07 -5.21 -10.24
C LEU A 307 -1.03 -5.72 -9.30
N TRP A 308 -2.31 -5.45 -9.60
CA TRP A 308 -3.41 -5.94 -8.78
C TRP A 308 -3.50 -7.47 -8.80
N LYS A 309 -3.57 -8.04 -7.60
CA LYS A 309 -3.75 -9.47 -7.36
C LYS A 309 -4.56 -9.68 -6.09
N LEU A 310 -5.56 -10.55 -6.12
CA LEU A 310 -6.15 -11.13 -4.91
C LEU A 310 -5.41 -12.41 -4.57
N TYR A 311 -5.14 -12.62 -3.29
CA TYR A 311 -4.43 -13.77 -2.77
C TYR A 311 -5.31 -14.53 -1.78
N VAL A 312 -5.23 -15.86 -1.82
CA VAL A 312 -5.63 -16.71 -0.70
C VAL A 312 -4.38 -17.41 -0.20
N PHE A 313 -4.14 -17.30 1.10
CA PHE A 313 -3.02 -17.94 1.78
C PHE A 313 -3.52 -19.00 2.76
N ALA A 314 -2.69 -20.02 3.02
CA ALA A 314 -2.93 -21.02 4.05
C ALA A 314 -1.71 -21.26 4.94
N SER A 315 -1.92 -21.70 6.17
CA SER A 315 -0.86 -22.10 7.11
C SER A 315 -0.25 -23.49 6.82
N GLU A 316 -0.68 -24.15 5.74
CA GLU A 316 -0.23 -25.49 5.32
C GLU A 316 0.94 -25.41 4.33
N ASP A 317 1.95 -26.24 4.54
CA ASP A 317 3.12 -26.35 3.67
C ASP A 317 2.97 -27.48 2.65
N ASP A 318 2.26 -28.55 3.01
CA ASP A 318 2.00 -29.70 2.17
C ASP A 318 1.34 -29.30 0.84
N ARG A 319 1.98 -29.70 -0.26
CA ARG A 319 1.55 -29.30 -1.62
C ARG A 319 0.26 -30.00 -2.05
N VAL A 320 0.06 -31.25 -1.64
CA VAL A 320 -1.12 -32.03 -2.02
C VAL A 320 -2.34 -31.42 -1.35
N LEU A 321 -2.24 -31.12 -0.06
CA LEU A 321 -3.32 -30.49 0.68
C LEU A 321 -3.59 -29.06 0.20
N ARG A 322 -2.56 -28.30 -0.16
CA ARG A 322 -2.75 -26.99 -0.80
C ARG A 322 -3.41 -27.05 -2.17
N ARG A 323 -3.20 -28.11 -2.95
CA ARG A 323 -3.91 -28.31 -4.22
C ARG A 323 -5.40 -28.55 -3.96
N ARG A 324 -5.73 -29.35 -2.96
CA ARG A 324 -7.12 -29.55 -2.54
C ARG A 324 -7.77 -28.26 -2.06
N LEU A 325 -7.07 -27.48 -1.25
CA LEU A 325 -7.50 -26.15 -0.82
C LEU A 325 -7.69 -25.20 -2.01
N GLN A 326 -6.84 -25.28 -3.03
CA GLN A 326 -6.95 -24.46 -4.24
C GLN A 326 -8.26 -24.73 -4.98
N GLU A 327 -8.63 -25.99 -5.21
CA GLU A 327 -9.91 -26.35 -5.83
C GLU A 327 -11.08 -25.84 -4.99
N MET A 328 -11.06 -26.17 -3.70
CA MET A 328 -12.10 -25.81 -2.73
C MET A 328 -12.33 -24.29 -2.66
N CYS A 329 -11.25 -23.51 -2.55
CA CYS A 329 -11.33 -22.06 -2.48
C CYS A 329 -11.82 -21.46 -3.79
N LEU A 330 -11.43 -22.02 -4.95
CA LEU A 330 -11.85 -21.51 -6.25
C LEU A 330 -13.34 -21.76 -6.50
N GLU A 331 -13.84 -22.95 -6.12
CA GLU A 331 -15.28 -23.29 -6.16
C GLU A 331 -16.14 -22.35 -5.29
N ALA A 332 -15.59 -21.88 -4.18
CA ALA A 332 -16.29 -21.02 -3.22
C ALA A 332 -16.24 -19.53 -3.58
N LEU A 333 -15.57 -19.15 -4.66
CA LEU A 333 -15.50 -17.77 -5.14
C LEU A 333 -16.56 -17.51 -6.23
N PRO A 334 -16.89 -16.24 -6.53
CA PRO A 334 -17.79 -15.90 -7.61
C PRO A 334 -17.40 -16.55 -8.94
N GLU A 335 -18.40 -16.94 -9.72
CA GLU A 335 -18.20 -17.52 -11.05
C GLU A 335 -17.35 -16.58 -11.94
N GLY A 336 -16.48 -17.17 -12.75
CA GLY A 336 -15.56 -16.43 -13.63
C GLY A 336 -14.22 -16.07 -12.99
N CYS A 337 -13.98 -16.40 -11.71
CA CYS A 337 -12.65 -16.29 -11.12
C CYS A 337 -11.67 -17.28 -11.79
N VAL A 338 -10.50 -16.78 -12.20
CA VAL A 338 -9.44 -17.56 -12.84
C VAL A 338 -8.18 -17.51 -11.98
N ASN A 339 -7.79 -18.67 -11.44
CA ASN A 339 -6.55 -18.79 -10.67
C ASN A 339 -5.32 -18.79 -11.59
N GLY A 340 -4.40 -17.85 -11.36
CA GLY A 340 -3.11 -17.77 -12.05
C GLY A 340 -2.03 -18.65 -11.42
N LEU A 341 -2.25 -19.18 -10.20
CA LEU A 341 -1.28 -20.06 -9.54
C LEU A 341 -1.50 -21.52 -9.92
N ARG A 342 -0.45 -22.18 -10.40
CA ARG A 342 -0.42 -23.63 -10.60
C ARG A 342 0.53 -24.27 -9.60
N LEU A 343 -0.01 -25.09 -8.70
CA LEU A 343 0.80 -25.89 -7.78
C LEU A 343 1.21 -27.18 -8.50
N SER A 344 2.47 -27.24 -8.94
CA SER A 344 3.12 -28.43 -9.52
C SER A 344 3.24 -29.58 -8.51
#